data_AF-A0A183CSU4-F1
#
_entry.id   AF-A0A183CSU4-F1
#
_cell.length_a   1.000
_cell.length_b   1.000
_cell.length_c   1.000
_cell.angle_alpha   90.00
_cell.angle_beta   90.00
_cell.angle_gamma   90.00
#
_symmetry.space_group_name_H-M   'P 1'
#
loop_
_entity.id
_entity.type
_entity.pdbx_description
1 polymer ?
#
loop_
_entity_poly.entity_id
_entity_poly.type
_entity_poly.pdbx_seq_one_letter_code
_entity_poly.pdbx_strand_id
1 'polypeptide(L)' 'ANWTSRSKIFEYLYLGTEWNASNWEELKENGVQFILNVTKEVDNFFPDQFKYLKICVSDESTTELFMHWQRTYEFIREAK' A
#
# COMPACT_ATOMS: atom_id res chain seq x y z
N ALA A 1 9.83 -18.83 1.90
CA ALA A 1 9.72 -17.47 2.44
C ALA A 1 8.32 -17.30 3.02
N ASN A 2 8.15 -16.60 4.14
CA ASN A 2 6.85 -16.46 4.79
C ASN A 2 6.09 -15.30 4.11
N TRP A 3 5.43 -15.60 2.97
CA TRP A 3 4.77 -14.63 2.08
C TRP A 3 3.59 -13.86 2.70
N THR A 4 3.24 -14.16 3.95
CA THR A 4 2.14 -13.56 4.70
C THR A 4 2.59 -12.45 5.66
N SER A 5 3.89 -12.28 5.90
CA SER A 5 4.39 -11.27 6.84
C SER A 5 4.56 -9.91 6.18
N ARG A 6 3.90 -8.87 6.72
CA ARG A 6 4.30 -7.48 6.45
C ARG A 6 5.70 -7.21 6.99
N SER A 7 6.41 -6.30 6.32
CA SER A 7 7.72 -5.80 6.75
C SER A 7 7.57 -4.38 7.27
N LYS A 8 7.91 -4.15 8.54
CA LYS A 8 7.95 -2.80 9.12
C LYS A 8 9.19 -2.08 8.61
N ILE A 9 9.01 -0.97 7.90
CA ILE A 9 10.11 -0.11 7.42
C ILE A 9 10.32 1.02 8.42
N PHE A 10 9.24 1.68 8.84
CA PHE A 10 9.22 2.71 9.87
C PHE A 10 8.06 2.48 10.84
N GLU A 11 7.98 3.26 11.92
CA GLU A 11 6.86 3.19 12.86
C GLU A 11 5.49 3.41 12.20
N TYR A 12 5.45 4.27 11.18
CA TYR A 12 4.26 4.65 10.42
C TYR A 12 4.18 3.99 9.03
N LEU A 13 5.10 3.08 8.67
CA LEU A 13 5.18 2.53 7.32
C LEU A 13 5.49 1.04 7.31
N TYR A 14 4.59 0.28 6.70
CA TYR A 14 4.72 -1.15 6.42
C TYR A 14 4.71 -1.40 4.92
N LEU A 15 5.51 -2.37 4.48
CA LEU A 15 5.43 -2.96 3.15
C LEU A 15 4.77 -4.35 3.26
N GLY A 16 3.81 -4.64 2.39
CA GLY A 16 3.05 -5.89 2.41
C GLY A 16 2.52 -6.27 1.05
N THR A 17 1.79 -7.39 1.01
CA THR A 17 1.16 -7.93 -0.21
C THR A 17 -0.36 -7.66 -0.19
N GLU A 18 -1.05 -8.09 -1.25
CA GLU A 18 -2.51 -8.08 -1.33
C GLU A 18 -3.18 -8.84 -0.19
N TRP A 19 -2.54 -9.91 0.30
CA TRP A 19 -3.06 -10.68 1.44
C TRP A 19 -3.17 -9.81 2.68
N ASN A 20 -2.15 -9.01 2.97
CA ASN A 20 -2.19 -8.09 4.10
C ASN A 20 -3.20 -6.96 3.89
N ALA A 21 -3.31 -6.44 2.66
CA ALA A 21 -4.27 -5.39 2.31
C ALA A 21 -5.74 -5.88 2.34
N SER A 22 -5.96 -7.18 2.19
CA SER A 22 -7.28 -7.82 2.27
C SER A 22 -7.71 -8.18 3.69
N ASN A 23 -6.81 -8.08 4.69
CA ASN A 23 -7.10 -8.50 6.05
C ASN A 23 -7.59 -7.32 6.92
N TRP A 24 -8.93 -7.16 6.99
CA TRP A 24 -9.57 -6.09 7.75
C TRP A 24 -9.13 -6.02 9.22
N GLU A 25 -9.09 -7.17 9.90
CA GLU A 25 -8.82 -7.25 11.33
C GLU A 25 -7.38 -6.82 11.63
N GLU A 26 -6.43 -7.34 10.85
CA GLU A 26 -5.01 -6.99 10.95
C GLU A 26 -4.77 -5.49 10.67
N LEU A 27 -5.41 -4.93 9.64
CA LEU A 27 -5.28 -3.50 9.33
C LEU A 27 -5.82 -2.63 10.47
N LYS A 28 -6.97 -2.99 11.04
CA LYS A 28 -7.61 -2.26 12.14
C LYS A 28 -6.81 -2.34 13.42
N GLU A 29 -6.35 -3.53 13.81
CA GLU A 29 -5.54 -3.74 15.02
C GLU A 29 -4.22 -2.98 14.98
N ASN A 30 -3.63 -2.85 13.78
CA ASN A 30 -2.40 -2.08 13.59
C ASN A 30 -2.63 -0.57 13.39
N GLY A 31 -3.88 -0.11 13.51
CA GLY A 31 -4.23 1.30 13.36
C GLY A 31 -3.93 1.87 11.97
N VAL A 32 -3.97 1.05 10.92
CA VAL A 32 -3.74 1.51 9.55
C VAL A 32 -4.87 2.47 9.16
N GLN A 33 -4.51 3.61 8.58
CA GLN A 33 -5.46 4.62 8.10
C GLN A 33 -5.29 4.92 6.60
N PHE A 34 -4.10 4.64 6.06
CA PHE A 34 -3.73 4.93 4.68
C PHE A 34 -3.22 3.66 4.00
N ILE A 35 -3.62 3.44 2.74
CA ILE A 35 -3.13 2.33 1.92
C ILE A 35 -2.70 2.85 0.56
N LEU A 36 -1.41 2.70 0.25
CA LEU A 36 -0.84 2.95 -1.07
C LEU A 36 -0.81 1.62 -1.85
N ASN A 37 -1.70 1.49 -2.83
CA ASN A 37 -1.80 0.31 -3.70
C ASN A 37 -1.05 0.61 -5.02
N VAL A 38 0.06 -0.10 -5.28
CA VAL A 38 0.92 0.12 -6.47
C VAL A 38 0.82 -1.07 -7.42
N THR A 39 -0.40 -1.47 -7.74
CA THR A 39 -0.68 -2.59 -8.64
C THR A 39 -1.79 -2.23 -9.63
N LYS A 40 -1.78 -2.89 -10.79
CA LYS A 40 -2.88 -2.82 -11.75
C LYS A 40 -3.96 -3.85 -11.43
N GLU A 41 -3.54 -5.02 -10.97
CA GLU A 41 -4.34 -6.24 -10.86
C GLU A 41 -5.15 -6.33 -9.57
N VAL A 42 -4.72 -5.64 -8.50
CA VAL A 42 -5.36 -5.73 -7.18
C VAL A 42 -6.22 -4.50 -6.94
N ASP A 43 -7.50 -4.71 -6.68
CA ASP A 43 -8.42 -3.65 -6.27
C ASP A 43 -8.28 -3.28 -4.80
N ASN A 44 -8.79 -2.11 -4.45
CA ASN A 44 -8.83 -1.70 -3.05
C ASN A 44 -9.92 -2.51 -2.35
N PHE A 45 -9.54 -3.30 -1.34
CA PHE A 45 -10.47 -4.20 -0.66
C PHE A 45 -11.50 -3.45 0.20
N PHE A 46 -11.12 -2.32 0.80
CA PHE A 46 -11.94 -1.57 1.76
C PHE A 46 -11.98 -0.07 1.46
N PRO A 47 -12.40 0.35 0.26
CA PRO A 47 -12.20 1.73 -0.24
C PRO A 47 -12.87 2.81 0.63
N ASP A 48 -13.92 2.46 1.36
CA ASP A 48 -14.66 3.40 2.23
C ASP A 48 -14.10 3.49 3.66
N GLN A 49 -13.15 2.61 4.02
CA GLN A 49 -12.63 2.50 5.39
C GLN A 49 -11.24 3.11 5.58
N PHE A 50 -10.45 3.18 4.51
CA PHE A 50 -9.11 3.73 4.53
C PHE A 50 -8.96 4.81 3.47
N LYS A 51 -8.03 5.73 3.69
CA LYS A 51 -7.62 6.64 2.63
C LYS A 51 -6.70 5.90 1.67
N TYR A 52 -7.13 5.79 0.40
CA TYR A 52 -6.35 5.10 -0.63
C TYR A 52 -5.64 6.06 -1.58
N LEU A 53 -4.45 5.64 -2.02
CA LEU A 53 -3.86 6.08 -3.27
C LEU A 53 -3.58 4.82 -4.10
N LYS A 54 -4.25 4.68 -5.26
CA LYS A 54 -3.95 3.60 -6.22
C LYS A 54 -3.08 4.14 -7.36
N ILE A 55 -1.92 3.54 -7.56
CA ILE A 55 -1.05 3.72 -8.72
C ILE A 55 -1.19 2.47 -9.58
N CYS A 56 -1.98 2.58 -10.65
CA CYS A 56 -2.34 1.47 -11.51
C CYS A 56 -1.20 1.19 -12.50
N VAL A 57 -0.25 0.36 -12.09
CA VAL A 57 0.94 -0.01 -12.89
C VAL A 57 1.18 -1.52 -12.83
N SER A 58 1.71 -2.07 -13.91
CA SER A 58 2.10 -3.49 -13.98
C SER A 58 3.55 -3.67 -13.53
N ASP A 59 3.87 -4.86 -13.01
CA ASP A 59 5.23 -5.25 -12.62
C ASP A 59 6.05 -5.66 -13.86
N GLU A 60 6.40 -4.66 -14.67
CA GLU A 60 7.21 -4.81 -15.86
C GLU A 60 8.44 -3.91 -15.75
N SER A 61 9.57 -4.36 -16.30
CA SER A 61 10.83 -3.58 -16.30
C SER A 61 10.74 -2.26 -17.07
N THR A 62 9.68 -2.09 -17.88
CA THR A 62 9.42 -0.88 -18.66
C THR A 62 8.47 0.10 -17.97
N THR A 63 7.94 -0.24 -16.79
CA THR A 63 7.01 0.60 -16.04
C THR A 63 7.72 1.85 -15.48
N GLU A 64 7.25 3.03 -15.88
CA GLU A 64 7.77 4.33 -15.45
C GLU A 64 7.29 4.73 -14.05
N LEU A 65 7.94 4.22 -13.00
CA LEU A 65 7.61 4.56 -11.60
C LEU A 65 8.02 5.98 -11.19
N PHE A 66 9.01 6.56 -11.87
CA PHE A 66 9.58 7.87 -11.50
C PHE A 66 8.53 8.98 -11.55
N MET A 67 7.60 8.95 -12.51
CA MET A 67 6.54 9.94 -12.64
C MET A 67 5.56 9.95 -11.45
N HIS A 68 5.50 8.86 -10.69
CA HIS A 68 4.63 8.72 -9.52
C HIS A 68 5.33 9.03 -8.20
N TRP A 69 6.66 9.17 -8.21
CA TRP A 69 7.49 9.28 -7.01
C TRP A 69 7.07 10.40 -6.07
N GLN A 70 6.85 11.61 -6.61
CA GLN A 70 6.48 12.77 -5.78
C GLN A 70 5.13 12.54 -5.09
N ARG A 71 4.14 12.03 -5.84
CA ARG A 71 2.79 11.83 -5.33
C ARG A 71 2.74 10.73 -4.26
N THR A 72 3.46 9.62 -4.45
CA THR A 72 3.52 8.54 -3.46
C THR A 72 4.29 8.96 -2.22
N TYR A 73 5.37 9.72 -2.37
CA TYR A 73 6.11 10.31 -1.26
C TYR A 73 5.23 11.26 -0.44
N GLU A 74 4.50 12.17 -1.07
CA GLU A 74 3.60 13.10 -0.39
C GLU A 74 2.49 12.38 0.36
N PHE A 75 1.94 11.32 -0.21
CA PHE A 75 0.92 10.49 0.43
C PHE A 75 1.45 9.77 1.68
N ILE A 76 2.65 9.18 1.60
CA ILE A 76 3.31 8.56 2.77
C ILE A 76 3.61 9.62 3.83
N ARG A 77 4.04 10.81 3.42
CA ARG A 77 4.34 11.93 4.34
C ARG A 77 3.09 12.46 5.04
N GLU A 78 1.94 12.46 4.38
CA GLU A 78 0.66 12.85 4.99
C GLU A 78 0.22 11.87 6.10
N ALA A 79 0.55 10.59 5.94
CA ALA A 79 0.20 9.52 6.88
C ALA A 79 1.12 9.40 8.10
N LYS A 80 2.25 10.13 8.11
CA LYS A 80 3.22 10.15 9.20
C LYS A 80 2.76 11.06 10.33
#